data_AF-A0A8T5LUW5-F1
#
_entry.id   AF-A0A8T5LUW5-F1
#
_cell.length_a   1.000
_cell.length_b   1.000
_cell.length_c   1.000
_cell.angle_alpha   90.00
_cell.angle_beta   90.00
_cell.angle_gamma   90.00
#
_symmetry.space_group_name_H-M   'P 1'
#
loop_
_entity.id
_entity.type
_entity.pdbx_description
1 polymer ?
#
loop_
_entity_poly.entity_id
_entity_poly.type
_entity_poly.pdbx_seq_one_letter_code
_entity_poly.pdbx_strand_id
1 'polypeptide(L)' 'MFKVAPLPSSFMLFSMFGFIASAFLLTSVIKTWAFAFLLVFVAMFIASIISMSKAPLEEEYLEKLAIHNQHHYKRKKK' A
#
# COMPACT_ATOMS: atom_id res chain seq x y z
N MET A 1 13.73 14.97 -7.70
CA MET A 1 13.15 13.62 -7.88
C MET A 1 12.11 13.44 -6.77
N PHE A 2 10.82 13.30 -7.10
CA PHE A 2 9.78 13.16 -6.07
C PHE A 2 9.80 11.74 -5.51
N LYS A 3 10.09 11.58 -4.21
CA LYS A 3 10.04 10.28 -3.52
C LYS A 3 8.57 9.90 -3.37
N VAL A 4 8.07 9.10 -4.30
CA VAL A 4 6.71 8.54 -4.21
C VAL A 4 6.76 7.45 -3.15
N ALA A 5 6.36 7.81 -1.93
CA ALA A 5 6.21 6.83 -0.87
C ALA A 5 4.99 5.94 -1.21
N PRO A 6 5.13 4.60 -1.18
CA PRO A 6 3.99 3.72 -1.36
C PRO A 6 2.93 4.03 -0.29
N LEU A 7 1.65 3.91 -0.66
CA LEU A 7 0.56 4.15 0.27
C LEU A 7 0.70 3.23 1.51
N PRO A 8 0.38 3.73 2.71
CA PRO A 8 0.53 2.96 3.94
C PRO A 8 -0.37 1.72 3.91
N SER A 9 0.13 0.59 4.41
CA SER A 9 -0.63 -0.68 4.43
C SER A 9 -1.97 -0.59 5.16
N SER A 10 -2.12 0.36 6.09
CA SER A 10 -3.39 0.67 6.75
C SER A 10 -4.47 1.16 5.77
N PHE A 11 -4.09 1.84 4.68
CA PHE A 11 -5.03 2.28 3.64
C PHE A 11 -5.66 1.09 2.91
N MET A 12 -4.85 0.08 2.59
CA MET A 12 -5.33 -1.17 1.99
C MET A 12 -6.30 -1.88 2.93
N LEU A 13 -5.95 -2.03 4.21
CA LEU A 13 -6.82 -2.63 5.23
C LEU A 13 -8.14 -1.86 5.36
N PHE A 14 -8.08 -0.53 5.38
CA PHE A 14 -9.27 0.31 5.49
C PHE A 14 -10.19 0.13 4.28
N SER A 15 -9.64 0.09 3.05
CA SER A 15 -10.43 -0.17 1.85
C SER A 15 -11.09 -1.55 1.85
N MET A 16 -10.40 -2.57 2.37
CA MET A 16 -10.90 -3.93 2.46
C MET A 16 -12.02 -4.06 3.51
N PHE A 17 -11.84 -3.46 4.69
CA PHE A 17 -12.89 -3.38 5.72
C PHE A 17 -14.10 -2.58 5.24
N GLY A 18 -13.87 -1.44 4.59
CA GLY A 18 -14.93 -0.61 4.05
C GLY A 18 -15.73 -1.31 2.95
N PHE A 19 -15.06 -2.08 2.08
CA PHE A 19 -15.73 -2.88 1.06
C PHE A 19 -16.62 -3.96 1.68
N ILE A 20 -16.11 -4.71 2.67
CA ILE A 20 -16.88 -5.75 3.37
C ILE A 20 -18.04 -5.12 4.16
N ALA A 21 -17.80 -4.02 4.88
CA ALA A 21 -18.84 -3.31 5.61
C ALA A 21 -19.92 -2.77 4.67
N SER A 22 -19.55 -2.22 3.53
CA SER A 22 -20.52 -1.71 2.54
C SER A 22 -21.35 -2.83 1.92
N ALA A 23 -20.76 -4.00 1.68
CA ALA A 23 -21.45 -5.15 1.09
C ALA A 23 -22.47 -5.78 2.05
N PHE A 24 -22.12 -5.95 3.33
CA PHE A 24 -22.95 -6.70 4.30
C PHE A 24 -23.76 -5.82 5.25
N LEU A 25 -23.20 -4.72 5.76
CA LEU A 25 -23.85 -3.90 6.79
C LEU A 25 -24.71 -2.79 6.18
N LEU A 26 -24.21 -2.07 5.17
CA LEU A 26 -24.92 -0.91 4.62
C LEU A 26 -26.12 -1.30 3.74
N THR A 27 -26.09 -2.46 3.10
CA THR A 27 -27.21 -2.97 2.27
C THR A 27 -28.48 -3.23 3.09
N SER A 28 -28.33 -3.56 4.38
CA SER A 28 -29.45 -3.76 5.30
C SER A 28 -30.00 -2.44 5.85
N VAL A 29 -29.13 -1.46 6.11
CA VAL A 29 -29.52 -0.22 6.83
C VAL A 29 -29.90 0.91 5.87
N ILE A 30 -29.17 1.10 4.76
CA ILE A 30 -29.34 2.25 3.85
C ILE A 30 -29.08 1.82 2.39
N LYS A 31 -30.09 1.19 1.77
CA LYS A 31 -30.00 0.66 0.40
C LYS A 31 -29.54 1.70 -0.64
N THR A 32 -29.95 2.95 -0.48
CA THR A 32 -29.65 4.03 -1.44
C THR A 32 -28.18 4.45 -1.45
N TRP A 33 -27.51 4.39 -0.29
CA TRP A 33 -26.13 4.86 -0.14
C TRP A 33 -25.11 3.73 -0.17
N ALA A 34 -25.52 2.49 0.10
CA ALA A 34 -24.66 1.31 0.07
C ALA A 34 -23.92 1.16 -1.27
N PHE A 35 -24.59 1.47 -2.39
CA PHE A 35 -23.96 1.41 -3.71
C PHE A 35 -22.85 2.47 -3.88
N ALA A 36 -23.09 3.70 -3.42
CA ALA A 36 -22.10 4.78 -3.52
C ALA A 36 -20.86 4.48 -2.67
N PHE A 37 -21.04 4.01 -1.44
CA PHE A 37 -19.92 3.63 -0.56
C PHE A 37 -19.13 2.46 -1.14
N LEU A 38 -19.81 1.44 -1.69
CA LEU A 38 -19.16 0.30 -2.34
C LEU A 38 -18.26 0.77 -3.49
N LEU A 39 -18.77 1.66 -4.35
CA LEU A 39 -18.02 2.20 -5.48
C LEU A 39 -16.76 2.96 -5.02
N VAL A 40 -16.87 3.79 -3.97
CA VAL A 40 -15.72 4.50 -3.39
C VAL A 40 -14.67 3.54 -2.83
N PHE A 41 -15.08 2.52 -2.06
CA PHE A 41 -14.14 1.55 -1.50
C PHE A 41 -13.47 0.69 -2.57
N VAL A 42 -14.19 0.34 -3.65
CA VAL A 42 -13.60 -0.33 -4.82
C VAL A 42 -12.55 0.56 -5.49
N ALA A 43 -12.85 1.85 -5.70
CA ALA A 43 -11.91 2.79 -6.28
C ALA A 43 -10.65 2.95 -5.41
N MET A 44 -10.83 3.05 -4.08
CA MET A 44 -9.70 3.07 -3.12
C MET A 44 -8.88 1.78 -3.17
N PHE A 45 -9.53 0.62 -3.28
CA PHE A 45 -8.85 -0.67 -3.35
C PHE A 45 -7.98 -0.77 -4.62
N ILE A 46 -8.52 -0.37 -5.77
CA ILE A 46 -7.78 -0.32 -7.04
C ILE A 46 -6.60 0.65 -6.95
N ALA A 47 -6.81 1.84 -6.38
CA ALA A 47 -5.74 2.82 -6.17
C ALA A 47 -4.62 2.27 -5.26
N SER A 48 -4.98 1.52 -4.22
CA SER A 48 -4.02 0.86 -3.32
C SER A 48 -3.17 -0.17 -4.07
N ILE A 49 -3.79 -1.00 -4.91
CA ILE A 49 -3.07 -2.00 -5.71
C ILE A 49 -2.06 -1.30 -6.63
N ILE A 50 -2.51 -0.28 -7.37
CA ILE A 50 -1.65 0.47 -8.29
C ILE A 50 -0.49 1.14 -7.56
N SER A 51 -0.72 1.69 -6.36
CA SER A 51 0.33 2.32 -5.56
C SER A 51 1.40 1.32 -5.12
N MET A 52 1.00 0.12 -4.69
CA MET A 52 1.94 -0.92 -4.29
C MET A 52 2.70 -1.50 -5.48
N SER A 53 2.07 -1.65 -6.65
CA SER A 53 2.73 -2.16 -7.86
C SER A 53 3.83 -1.23 -8.40
N LYS A 54 3.79 0.07 -8.07
CA LYS A 54 4.81 1.04 -8.48
C LYS A 54 5.87 1.30 -7.40
N ALA A 55 5.86 0.55 -6.30
CA ALA A 55 6.84 0.71 -5.24
C ALA A 55 8.23 0.28 -5.73
N PRO A 56 9.29 1.10 -5.55
CA PRO A 56 10.66 0.75 -5.91
C PRO A 56 11.21 -0.26 -4.90
N LEU A 57 10.80 -1.53 -5.00
CA LEU A 57 11.22 -2.59 -4.09
C LEU A 57 12.64 -3.09 -4.38
N GLU A 58 13.16 -2.86 -5.59
CA GLU A 58 14.46 -3.41 -5.98
C GLU A 58 15.60 -2.40 -5.78
N GLU A 59 15.46 -1.16 -6.26
CA GLU A 59 16.57 -0.21 -6.24
C GLU A 59 16.96 0.25 -4.82
N GLU A 60 15.98 0.57 -3.96
CA GLU A 60 16.26 1.08 -2.59
C GLU A 60 16.78 -0.05 -1.66
N TYR A 61 16.32 -1.30 -1.85
CA TYR A 61 16.82 -2.44 -1.08
C TYR A 61 18.22 -2.86 -1.51
N LEU A 62 18.50 -2.90 -2.82
CA LEU A 62 19.83 -3.24 -3.33
C LEU A 62 20.86 -2.17 -2.95
N GLU A 63 20.51 -0.89 -2.98
CA GLU A 63 21.39 0.20 -2.52
C GLU A 63 21.68 0.08 -1.02
N LYS A 64 20.66 -0.18 -0.19
CA LYS A 64 20.83 -0.36 1.26
C LYS A 64 21.68 -1.60 1.61
N LEU A 65 21.54 -2.68 0.85
CA LEU A 65 22.38 -3.89 0.99
C LEU A 65 23.82 -3.64 0.52
N ALA A 66 24.01 -2.89 -0.58
CA ALA A 66 25.32 -2.54 -1.10
C ALA A 66 26.13 -1.67 -0.11
N ILE A 67 25.47 -0.72 0.56
CA ILE A 67 26.10 0.13 1.60
C ILE A 67 26.47 -0.69 2.84
N HIS A 68 25.62 -1.65 3.25
CA HIS A 68 25.89 -2.48 4.43
C HIS A 68 27.09 -3.42 4.22
N ASN A 69 27.29 -3.94 3.01
CA ASN A 69 28.42 -4.80 2.67
C ASN A 69 29.76 -4.03 2.66
N GLN A 70 29.76 -2.81 2.12
CA GLN A 70 30.96 -1.95 2.05
C GLN A 70 31.61 -1.68 3.42
N HIS A 71 30.80 -1.46 4.46
CA HIS A 71 31.30 -1.23 5.82
C HIS A 71 32.03 -2.44 6.41
N HIS A 72 31.59 -3.66 6.09
CA HIS A 72 32.25 -4.89 6.55
C HIS A 72 33.58 -5.14 5.83
N TYR A 73 33.67 -4.83 4.53
CA TYR A 73 34.91 -5.01 3.78
C TYR A 73 36.03 -4.09 4.28
N LYS A 74 35.74 -2.80 4.56
CA LYS A 74 36.75 -1.86 5.06
C LYS A 74 37.29 -2.22 6.45
N ARG A 75 36.51 -2.92 7.29
CA ARG A 75 36.95 -3.37 8.62
C ARG A 75 37.92 -4.56 8.58
N LYS A 76 37.87 -5.40 7.54
CA LYS A 76 38.78 -6.55 7.40
C LYS A 76 40.15 -6.20 6.77
N LYS A 77 40.29 -4.99 6.22
CA LYS A 77 41.52 -4.52 5.55
C LYS A 77 42.40 -3.61 6.41
N LYS A 78 42.02 -3.37 7.67
CA LYS A 78 42.83 -2.71 8.70
C LYS A 78 43.34 -3.77 9.66
#